data_AF-A0A3A9EF10-F1
#
_entry.id   AF-A0A3A9EF10-F1
#
_cell.length_a   1.000
_cell.length_b   1.000
_cell.length_c   1.000
_cell.angle_alpha   90.00
_cell.angle_beta   90.00
_cell.angle_gamma   90.00
#
_symmetry.space_group_name_H-M   'P 1'
#
loop_
_entity.id
_entity.type
_entity.pdbx_description
1 polymer ?
#
loop_
_entity_poly.entity_id
_entity_poly.type
_entity_poly.pdbx_seq_one_letter_code
_entity_poly.pdbx_strand_id
1 'polypeptide(L)'
;KGIIANLQTEIQLSEKGVGSDNPYLTTFLKHENVKSLDRGLLVELIDTIYVHDNNEITIQFNFADQHKRIVEFIENNQHNLELIKSNNAV
;
A
#
# COMPACT_ATOMS: atom_id res chain seq x y z
N LYS A 1 -10.62 23.04 6.05
CA LYS A 1 -10.71 22.20 7.27
C LYS A 1 -10.23 20.73 7.07
N GLY A 2 -9.68 20.34 5.92
CA GLY A 2 -9.31 18.93 5.65
C GLY A 2 -7.91 18.49 6.09
N ILE A 3 -6.93 19.40 6.19
CA ILE A 3 -5.52 19.05 6.41
C ILE A 3 -5.29 18.40 7.78
N ILE A 4 -5.92 18.93 8.85
CA ILE A 4 -5.77 18.38 10.20
C ILE A 4 -6.43 17.00 10.32
N ALA A 5 -7.60 16.81 9.70
CA ALA A 5 -8.29 15.51 9.69
C ALA A 5 -7.47 14.45 8.93
N ASN A 6 -6.83 14.83 7.83
CA ASN A 6 -5.94 13.95 7.07
C ASN A 6 -4.71 13.55 7.90
N LEU A 7 -4.09 14.51 8.60
CA LEU A 7 -2.95 14.26 9.49
C LEU A 7 -3.32 13.35 10.68
N GLN A 8 -4.50 13.52 11.26
CA GLN A 8 -4.96 12.64 12.34
C GLN A 8 -5.23 11.21 11.84
N THR A 9 -5.77 11.07 10.63
CA THR A 9 -5.99 9.77 9.99
C THR A 9 -4.64 9.07 9.69
N GLU A 10 -3.66 9.83 9.19
CA GLU A 10 -2.27 9.39 8.98
C GLU A 10 -1.62 8.85 10.26
N ILE A 11 -1.76 9.57 11.38
CA ILE A 11 -1.23 9.17 12.68
C ILE A 11 -1.89 7.87 13.15
N GLN A 12 -3.22 7.77 13.09
CA GLN A 12 -3.95 6.57 13.52
C GLN A 12 -3.62 5.34 12.66
N LEU A 13 -3.42 5.50 11.36
CA LEU A 13 -3.02 4.41 10.47
C LEU A 13 -1.59 3.96 10.73
N SER A 14 -0.69 4.91 11.06
CA SER A 14 0.71 4.61 11.41
C SER A 14 0.84 3.94 12.78
N GLU A 15 0.03 4.34 13.76
CA GLU A 15 0.00 3.78 15.12
C GLU A 15 -0.53 2.34 15.17
N LYS A 16 -1.42 1.96 14.25
CA LYS A 16 -1.93 0.59 14.16
C LYS A 16 -0.87 -0.41 13.68
N GLY A 17 0.23 0.07 13.12
CA GLY A 17 1.27 -0.77 12.53
C GLY A 17 0.77 -1.58 11.33
N VAL A 18 1.68 -2.31 10.68
CA VAL A 18 1.34 -3.22 9.59
C VAL A 18 1.37 -4.66 10.14
N GLY A 19 0.35 -5.00 10.93
CA GLY A 19 0.18 -6.34 11.50
C GLY A 19 -0.28 -7.37 10.46
N SER A 20 -0.13 -8.67 10.77
CA SER A 20 -0.55 -9.77 9.89
C SER A 20 -2.07 -9.85 9.65
N ASP A 21 -2.84 -9.13 10.44
CA ASP A 21 -4.28 -8.91 10.36
C ASP A 21 -4.66 -7.72 9.46
N ASN A 22 -3.70 -7.02 8.86
CA ASN A 22 -3.97 -5.97 7.89
C ASN A 22 -4.60 -6.58 6.61
N PRO A 23 -5.79 -6.11 6.18
CA PRO A 23 -6.47 -6.60 4.98
C PRO A 23 -5.61 -6.51 3.71
N TYR A 24 -4.79 -5.47 3.59
CA TYR A 24 -3.85 -5.34 2.48
C TYR A 24 -2.82 -6.47 2.47
N LEU A 25 -2.15 -6.74 3.59
CA LEU A 25 -1.17 -7.84 3.66
C LEU A 25 -1.83 -9.19 3.46
N THR A 26 -3.04 -9.38 3.98
CA THR A 26 -3.79 -10.62 3.80
C THR A 26 -4.06 -10.88 2.31
N THR A 27 -4.56 -9.87 1.60
CA THR A 27 -4.82 -9.96 0.14
C THR A 27 -3.52 -10.08 -0.65
N PHE A 28 -2.47 -9.33 -0.28
CA PHE A 28 -1.17 -9.37 -0.95
C PHE A 28 -0.49 -10.74 -0.78
N LEU A 29 -0.47 -11.31 0.42
CA LEU A 29 0.10 -12.63 0.68
C LEU A 29 -0.71 -13.77 0.04
N LYS A 30 -2.03 -13.62 -0.06
CA LYS A 30 -2.91 -14.60 -0.73
C LYS A 30 -2.65 -14.66 -2.23
N HIS A 31 -2.20 -13.57 -2.84
CA HIS A 31 -2.07 -13.45 -4.30
C HIS A 31 -0.63 -13.33 -4.78
N GLU A 32 0.31 -13.08 -3.87
CA GLU A 32 1.75 -12.90 -4.11
C GLU A 32 2.00 -12.00 -5.33
N ASN A 33 2.65 -12.54 -6.37
CA ASN A 33 2.79 -11.88 -7.66
C ASN A 33 1.57 -12.19 -8.53
N VAL A 34 0.92 -11.14 -9.04
CA VAL A 34 -0.19 -11.28 -10.00
C VAL A 34 0.33 -11.87 -11.32
N LYS A 35 0.10 -13.18 -11.54
CA LYS A 35 0.47 -13.88 -12.79
C LYS A 35 -0.61 -13.79 -13.86
N SER A 36 -1.86 -13.67 -13.44
CA SER A 36 -3.03 -13.55 -14.30
C SER A 36 -4.09 -12.70 -13.62
N LEU A 37 -4.82 -11.92 -14.40
CA LEU A 37 -5.93 -11.11 -13.92
C LEU A 37 -7.24 -11.88 -14.13
N ASP A 38 -7.84 -12.37 -13.04
CA ASP A 38 -9.16 -12.97 -13.08
C ASP A 38 -10.19 -12.09 -12.35
N ARG A 39 -11.48 -12.43 -12.52
CA ARG A 39 -12.58 -11.66 -11.93
C ARG A 39 -12.55 -11.64 -10.41
N GLY A 40 -12.11 -12.73 -9.76
CA GLY A 40 -11.98 -12.78 -8.30
C GLY A 40 -10.93 -11.79 -7.83
N LEU A 41 -9.75 -11.81 -8.46
CA LEU A 41 -8.66 -10.88 -8.17
C LEU A 41 -9.06 -9.42 -8.40
N LEU A 42 -9.76 -9.14 -9.50
CA LEU A 42 -10.25 -7.79 -9.82
C LEU A 42 -11.17 -7.23 -8.73
N VAL A 43 -12.12 -8.04 -8.24
CA VAL A 43 -13.06 -7.63 -7.19
C VAL A 43 -12.37 -7.36 -5.85
N GLU A 44 -11.28 -8.08 -5.57
CA GLU A 44 -10.53 -7.88 -4.32
C GLU A 44 -9.61 -6.65 -4.37
N LEU A 45 -9.00 -6.34 -5.52
CA LEU A 45 -8.01 -5.27 -5.64
C LEU A 45 -8.59 -3.91 -6.06
N ILE A 46 -9.72 -3.91 -6.76
CA ILE A 46 -10.28 -2.70 -7.37
C ILE A 46 -11.52 -2.23 -6.61
N ASP A 47 -11.53 -0.94 -6.29
CA ASP A 47 -12.71 -0.25 -5.78
C ASP A 47 -13.64 0.09 -6.95
N THR A 48 -13.14 0.88 -7.90
CA THR A 48 -13.94 1.41 -9.01
C THR A 48 -13.15 1.41 -10.33
N ILE A 49 -13.83 1.09 -11.44
CA ILE A 49 -13.31 1.25 -12.80
C ILE A 49 -14.13 2.34 -13.49
N TYR A 50 -13.47 3.40 -13.95
CA TYR A 50 -14.05 4.45 -14.75
C TYR A 50 -13.71 4.22 -16.22
N VAL A 51 -14.73 4.29 -17.08
CA VAL A 51 -14.59 4.22 -18.54
C VAL A 51 -15.02 5.58 -19.08
N HIS A 52 -14.10 6.27 -19.75
CA HIS A 52 -14.30 7.62 -20.26
C HIS A 52 -14.67 7.59 -21.75
N ASP A 53 -15.29 8.69 -22.22
CA ASP A 53 -15.78 8.81 -23.61
C ASP A 53 -14.67 8.75 -24.67
N ASN A 54 -13.42 9.04 -24.31
CA ASN A 54 -12.23 8.93 -25.15
C ASN A 54 -11.62 7.51 -25.13
N ASN A 55 -12.33 6.52 -24.57
CA ASN A 55 -11.87 5.15 -24.35
C ASN A 55 -10.73 5.02 -23.33
N GLU A 56 -10.46 6.06 -22.54
CA GLU A 56 -9.54 5.97 -21.41
C GLU A 56 -10.17 5.16 -20.26
N ILE A 57 -9.35 4.38 -19.56
CA ILE A 57 -9.75 3.62 -18.38
C ILE A 57 -8.96 4.12 -17.19
N THR A 58 -9.66 4.52 -16.13
CA THR A 58 -9.05 4.83 -14.84
C THR A 58 -9.44 3.76 -13.83
N ILE A 59 -8.46 3.19 -13.14
CA ILE A 59 -8.66 2.18 -12.10
C ILE A 59 -8.37 2.80 -10.75
N GLN A 60 -9.35 2.78 -9.86
CA GLN A 60 -9.20 3.12 -8.46
C GLN A 60 -9.00 1.82 -7.65
N PHE A 61 -7.84 1.67 -7.02
CA PHE A 61 -7.51 0.48 -6.24
C PHE A 61 -7.96 0.64 -4.78
N ASN A 62 -8.39 -0.46 -4.15
CA ASN A 62 -8.75 -0.50 -2.73
C ASN A 62 -7.58 -0.14 -1.81
N PHE A 63 -6.33 -0.34 -2.26
CA PHE A 63 -5.14 -0.26 -1.40
C PHE A 63 -3.99 0.58 -1.99
N ALA A 64 -4.25 1.50 -2.93
CA ALA A 64 -3.18 2.29 -3.58
C ALA A 64 -2.29 3.03 -2.56
N ASP A 65 -2.91 3.68 -1.57
CA ASP A 65 -2.19 4.46 -0.55
C ASP A 65 -1.41 3.56 0.42
N GLN A 66 -1.92 2.37 0.71
CA GLN A 66 -1.26 1.40 1.60
C GLN A 66 -0.03 0.77 0.92
N HIS A 67 -0.15 0.43 -0.38
CA HIS A 67 0.98 -0.04 -1.16
C HIS A 67 2.10 1.00 -1.20
N LYS A 68 1.77 2.26 -1.55
CA LYS A 68 2.74 3.37 -1.56
C LYS A 68 3.40 3.56 -0.19
N ARG A 69 2.61 3.57 0.89
CA ARG A 69 3.12 3.71 2.27
C ARG A 69 4.07 2.59 2.67
N ILE A 70 3.80 1.35 2.30
CA ILE A 70 4.66 0.21 2.62
C ILE A 70 5.97 0.26 1.82
N VAL A 71 5.91 0.64 0.54
CA VAL A 71 7.11 0.85 -0.27
C VAL A 71 7.96 1.98 0.33
N GLU A 72 7.37 3.13 0.64
CA GLU A 72 8.05 4.25 1.28
C GLU A 72 8.63 3.86 2.65
N PHE A 73 7.91 3.06 3.45
CA PHE A 73 8.40 2.55 4.73
C PHE A 73 9.60 1.62 4.53
N ILE A 74 9.56 0.70 3.57
CA ILE A 74 10.67 -0.20 3.26
C ILE A 74 11.88 0.60 2.80
N GLU A 75 11.73 1.53 1.86
CA GLU A 75 12.82 2.34 1.32
C GLU A 75 13.47 3.23 2.40
N ASN A 76 12.65 3.93 3.19
CA ASN A 76 13.14 4.79 4.27
C ASN A 76 13.84 4.00 5.38
N ASN A 77 13.35 2.80 5.70
CA ASN A 77 13.96 1.97 6.74
C ASN A 77 15.10 1.08 6.23
N GLN A 78 15.17 0.75 4.94
CA GLN A 78 16.34 0.11 4.34
C GLN A 78 17.58 0.99 4.49
N HIS A 79 17.43 2.30 4.29
CA HIS A 79 18.50 3.26 4.55
C HIS A 79 18.94 3.25 6.03
N ASN A 80 18.00 3.22 6.96
CA ASN A 80 18.30 3.09 8.40
C ASN A 80 18.95 1.75 8.76
N LEU A 81 18.52 0.64 8.15
CA LEU A 81 19.10 -0.69 8.36
C LEU A 81 20.53 -0.79 7.81
N GLU A 82 20.81 -0.17 6.67
CA GLU A 82 22.17 -0.07 6.12
C GLU A 82 23.07 0.83 6.98
N LEU A 83 22.57 1.96 7.49
CA LEU A 83 23.29 2.82 8.43
C LEU A 83 23.62 2.10 9.75
N ILE A 84 22.67 1.35 10.31
CA ILE A 84 22.88 0.57 11.54
C ILE A 84 23.89 -0.55 11.30
N LYS A 85 23.82 -1.26 10.17
CA LYS A 85 24.82 -2.28 9.79
C LYS A 85 26.22 -1.69 9.59
N SER A 86 26.30 -0.49 9.02
CA SER A 86 27.57 0.22 8.79
C SER A 86 28.19 0.74 10.10
N ASN A 87 27.37 1.23 11.03
CA ASN A 87 27.82 1.70 12.34
C ASN A 87 28.22 0.57 13.30
N ASN A 88 27.67 -0.63 13.10
CA ASN A 88 28.01 -1.82 13.90
C ASN A 88 29.18 -2.65 13.31
N ALA A 89 29.79 -2.20 12.21
CA ALA A 89 30.92 -2.86 11.54
C ALA A 89 32.28 -2.19 11.83
N VAL A 90 32.37 -1.32 12.85
CA VAL A 90 33.60 -0.67 13.34
C VAL A 90 34.01 -1.25 14.69
#